data_AF-A0A8C9MXQ3-F1
#
_entry.id   AF-A0A8C9MXQ3-F1
#
_cell.length_a   1.000
_cell.length_b   1.000
_cell.length_c   1.000
_cell.angle_alpha   90.00
_cell.angle_beta   90.00
_cell.angle_gamma   90.00
#
_symmetry.space_group_name_H-M   'P 1'
#
loop_
_entity.id
_entity.type
_entity.pdbx_description
1 polymer ?
#
loop_
_entity_poly.entity_id
_entity_poly.type
_entity_poly.pdbx_seq_one_letter_code
_entity_poly.pdbx_strand_id
1 'polypeptide(L)'
;MDFTSPPLSLQDNGFSMVPPDPCGTSLEEMEKLKEELRIWKTRVEDAEKVKADLISSKSRADAECDRAEKKLTELKEQEKQRQDRITSSEQELLLLKQENTELKKEIEKLKEELKEQSSQDSPLEMKKKVAEMKLKFTHLEEMKDDGAPVDMDTYCVFGVATKTPFRLNQNQALLTFEDEEVAERLTRMSKHCVNLDNTTANVTVKPFELDMGFQFELHVTVSGKKINVSDIPELPIPEDWMRDKLELHFYKTEQAEGGGEIENVTYHKGSGTGVITFLNPGASYNFVRCTKYPFCGGERWFIVSVSPHFDFHLRKFQSHCRVSKKTILLKGIPEVEEDEESVQDMIEIHFQKPSNGGGEIEQIKYISRGAAYVCFEEDTESTSSEITGDS
;
A
#
# COMPACT_ATOMS: atom_id res chain seq x y z
N MET A 1 -3.79 -64.53 28.24
CA MET A 1 -4.00 -65.44 29.38
C MET A 1 -5.48 -65.75 29.42
N ASP A 2 -5.84 -66.97 29.03
CA ASP A 2 -6.89 -67.79 29.67
C ASP A 2 -6.90 -69.13 28.95
N PHE A 3 -6.13 -70.05 29.54
CA PHE A 3 -6.00 -71.45 29.14
C PHE A 3 -6.86 -72.28 30.08
N THR A 4 -8.14 -72.53 29.75
CA THR A 4 -8.90 -73.56 30.49
C THR A 4 -10.02 -74.16 29.66
N SER A 5 -9.70 -75.22 28.92
CA SER A 5 -10.67 -76.26 28.55
C SER A 5 -9.95 -77.61 28.62
N PRO A 6 -10.48 -78.61 29.35
CA PRO A 6 -9.84 -79.92 29.50
C PRO A 6 -9.96 -80.74 28.19
N PRO A 7 -9.07 -81.72 27.96
CA PRO A 7 -9.16 -82.57 26.78
C PRO A 7 -10.38 -83.49 26.91
N LEU A 8 -11.28 -83.45 25.92
CA LEU A 8 -12.36 -84.42 25.78
C LEU A 8 -11.74 -85.81 25.56
N SER A 9 -12.13 -86.77 26.40
CA SER A 9 -11.73 -88.16 26.33
C SER A 9 -12.12 -88.76 24.97
N LEU A 10 -11.13 -89.18 24.19
CA LEU A 10 -11.30 -90.05 23.04
C LEU A 10 -12.00 -91.34 23.51
N GLN A 11 -13.26 -91.51 23.12
CA GLN A 11 -13.92 -92.82 23.21
C GLN A 11 -13.20 -93.77 22.27
N ASP A 12 -12.65 -94.83 22.87
CA ASP A 12 -12.16 -96.03 22.19
C ASP A 12 -13.35 -96.70 21.49
N ASN A 13 -13.53 -96.36 20.20
CA ASN A 13 -14.39 -97.14 19.33
C ASN A 13 -13.66 -98.44 19.02
N GLY A 14 -13.88 -99.42 19.89
CA GLY A 14 -13.23 -100.72 19.91
C GLY A 14 -12.95 -101.28 18.52
N PHE A 15 -11.68 -101.25 18.15
CA PHE A 15 -11.15 -102.07 17.07
C PHE A 15 -11.05 -103.51 17.58
N SER A 16 -12.05 -104.31 17.25
CA SER A 16 -11.97 -105.77 17.36
C SER A 16 -10.83 -106.27 16.46
N MET A 17 -9.73 -106.74 17.07
CA MET A 17 -8.71 -107.53 16.40
C MET A 17 -9.30 -108.91 16.09
N VAL A 18 -9.81 -109.06 14.86
CA VAL A 18 -10.00 -110.38 14.24
C VAL A 18 -8.68 -110.75 13.55
N PRO A 19 -8.09 -111.93 13.81
CA PRO A 19 -6.87 -112.37 13.14
C PRO A 19 -7.16 -112.61 11.64
N PRO A 20 -6.23 -112.29 10.73
CA PRO A 20 -6.48 -112.39 9.30
C PRO A 20 -6.43 -113.87 8.88
N ASP A 21 -7.54 -114.35 8.32
CA ASP A 21 -7.55 -115.59 7.55
C ASP A 21 -6.93 -115.34 6.16
N PRO A 22 -6.04 -116.22 5.67
CA PRO A 22 -5.30 -116.03 4.44
C PRO A 22 -6.04 -116.67 3.26
N CYS A 23 -6.79 -115.89 2.47
CA CYS A 23 -7.05 -116.24 1.07
C CYS A 23 -7.74 -115.13 0.27
N GLY A 24 -7.04 -114.61 -0.75
CA GLY A 24 -7.67 -114.13 -1.98
C GLY A 24 -8.07 -112.65 -2.06
N THR A 25 -7.14 -111.71 -1.95
CA THR A 25 -7.34 -110.40 -2.62
C THR A 25 -7.48 -110.66 -4.11
N SER A 26 -8.67 -110.42 -4.64
CA SER A 26 -8.91 -110.50 -6.08
C SER A 26 -8.12 -109.39 -6.79
N LEU A 27 -7.60 -109.68 -7.99
CA LEU A 27 -6.82 -108.72 -8.79
C LEU A 27 -7.62 -107.42 -9.04
N GLU A 28 -8.94 -107.54 -9.09
CA GLU A 28 -9.92 -106.48 -9.32
C GLU A 28 -10.05 -105.51 -8.13
N GLU A 29 -9.99 -106.00 -6.88
CA GLU A 29 -9.96 -105.15 -5.68
C GLU A 29 -8.64 -104.38 -5.57
N MET A 30 -7.52 -105.01 -5.94
CA MET A 30 -6.21 -104.35 -5.94
C MET A 30 -6.13 -103.25 -7.01
N GLU A 31 -6.79 -103.44 -8.15
CA GLU A 31 -6.88 -102.44 -9.21
C GLU A 31 -7.78 -101.26 -8.82
N LYS A 32 -8.91 -101.53 -8.16
CA LYS A 32 -9.80 -100.49 -7.60
C LYS A 32 -9.09 -99.63 -6.54
N LEU A 33 -8.32 -100.23 -5.63
CA LEU A 33 -7.54 -99.51 -4.64
C LEU A 33 -6.44 -98.64 -5.26
N LYS A 34 -5.80 -99.09 -6.35
CA LYS A 34 -4.82 -98.29 -7.09
C LYS A 34 -5.46 -97.07 -7.74
N GLU A 35 -6.65 -97.22 -8.31
CA GLU A 35 -7.38 -96.11 -8.92
C GLU A 35 -7.88 -95.11 -7.87
N GLU A 36 -8.41 -95.59 -6.75
CA GLU A 36 -8.76 -94.73 -5.61
C GLU A 36 -7.54 -93.97 -5.09
N LEU A 37 -6.38 -94.63 -4.95
CA LEU A 37 -5.13 -94.01 -4.54
C LEU A 37 -4.64 -92.95 -5.55
N ARG A 38 -4.86 -93.17 -6.85
CA ARG A 38 -4.58 -92.17 -7.90
C ARG A 38 -5.48 -90.95 -7.75
N ILE A 39 -6.78 -91.15 -7.54
CA ILE A 39 -7.75 -90.07 -7.29
C ILE A 39 -7.38 -89.28 -6.04
N TRP A 40 -7.02 -89.96 -4.95
CA TRP A 40 -6.59 -89.31 -3.71
C TRP A 40 -5.30 -88.52 -3.89
N LYS A 41 -4.32 -89.02 -4.65
CA LYS A 41 -3.10 -88.28 -4.98
C LYS A 41 -3.39 -86.98 -5.74
N THR A 42 -4.22 -87.03 -6.78
CA THR A 42 -4.61 -85.84 -7.54
C THR A 42 -5.34 -84.83 -6.64
N ARG A 43 -6.26 -85.29 -5.78
CA ARG A 43 -6.96 -84.43 -4.82
C ARG A 43 -6.02 -83.76 -3.83
N VAL A 44 -5.00 -84.47 -3.36
CA VAL A 44 -3.98 -83.90 -2.46
C VAL A 44 -3.18 -82.83 -3.18
N GLU A 45 -2.74 -83.08 -4.42
CA GLU A 45 -1.99 -82.11 -5.23
C GLU A 45 -2.82 -80.84 -5.54
N ASP A 46 -4.10 -81.00 -5.90
CA ASP A 46 -5.03 -79.88 -6.09
C ASP A 46 -5.24 -79.09 -4.79
N ALA A 47 -5.39 -79.78 -3.65
CA ALA A 47 -5.54 -79.13 -2.35
C ALA A 47 -4.27 -78.39 -1.91
N GLU A 48 -3.09 -78.94 -2.19
CA GLU A 48 -1.79 -78.29 -1.93
C GLU A 48 -1.62 -77.04 -2.79
N LYS A 49 -2.03 -77.08 -4.06
CA LYS A 49 -2.03 -75.92 -4.94
C LYS A 49 -2.96 -74.82 -4.43
N VAL A 50 -4.20 -75.16 -4.08
CA VAL A 50 -5.17 -74.20 -3.50
C VAL A 50 -4.63 -73.60 -2.20
N LYS A 51 -3.98 -74.40 -1.36
CA LYS A 51 -3.35 -73.93 -0.13
C LYS A 51 -2.22 -72.92 -0.42
N ALA A 52 -1.37 -73.19 -1.41
CA ALA A 52 -0.29 -72.28 -1.80
C ALA A 52 -0.83 -70.95 -2.35
N ASP A 53 -1.87 -71.00 -3.18
CA ASP A 53 -2.55 -69.81 -3.72
C ASP A 53 -3.20 -68.98 -2.61
N LEU A 54 -3.85 -69.65 -1.65
CA LEU A 54 -4.48 -69.00 -0.50
C LEU A 54 -3.44 -68.31 0.40
N ILE A 55 -2.29 -68.95 0.66
CA ILE A 55 -1.19 -68.36 1.43
C ILE A 55 -0.62 -67.12 0.72
N SER A 56 -0.43 -67.20 -0.59
CA SER A 56 0.08 -66.08 -1.39
C SER A 56 -0.90 -64.90 -1.41
N SER A 57 -2.19 -65.18 -1.57
CA SER A 57 -3.26 -64.17 -1.51
C SER A 57 -3.34 -63.51 -0.13
N LYS A 58 -3.28 -64.30 0.95
CA LYS A 58 -3.26 -63.80 2.33
C LYS A 58 -2.06 -62.89 2.56
N SER A 59 -0.85 -63.31 2.17
CA SER A 59 0.36 -62.49 2.34
C SER A 59 0.25 -61.15 1.59
N ARG A 60 -0.39 -61.12 0.41
CA ARG A 60 -0.65 -59.88 -0.32
C ARG A 60 -1.64 -58.97 0.43
N ALA A 61 -2.72 -59.55 0.94
CA ALA A 61 -3.72 -58.81 1.71
C ALA A 61 -3.16 -58.24 3.01
N ASP A 62 -2.35 -59.02 3.75
CA ASP A 62 -1.68 -58.57 4.98
C ASP A 62 -0.74 -57.38 4.67
N ALA A 63 0.06 -57.47 3.61
CA ALA A 63 0.95 -56.37 3.18
C ALA A 63 0.20 -55.11 2.69
N GLU A 64 -1.02 -55.26 2.16
CA GLU A 64 -1.90 -54.13 1.84
C GLU A 64 -2.50 -53.50 3.10
N CYS A 65 -2.89 -54.32 4.07
CA CYS A 65 -3.39 -53.87 5.37
C CYS A 65 -2.32 -53.04 6.11
N ASP A 66 -1.08 -53.56 6.21
CA ASP A 66 0.05 -52.85 6.83
C ASP A 66 0.32 -51.49 6.15
N ARG A 67 0.21 -51.44 4.82
CA ARG A 67 0.38 -50.19 4.06
C ARG A 67 -0.74 -49.19 4.33
N ALA A 68 -1.98 -49.67 4.41
CA ALA A 68 -3.13 -48.83 4.73
C ALA A 68 -3.04 -48.27 6.16
N GLU A 69 -2.63 -49.09 7.14
CA GLU A 69 -2.44 -48.66 8.53
C GLU A 69 -1.36 -47.59 8.65
N LYS A 70 -0.20 -47.78 8.01
CA LYS A 70 0.86 -46.76 7.99
C LYS A 70 0.37 -45.44 7.42
N LYS A 71 -0.35 -45.49 6.30
CA LYS A 71 -0.91 -44.28 5.66
C LYS A 71 -1.96 -43.60 6.55
N LEU A 72 -2.77 -44.35 7.29
CA LEU A 72 -3.72 -43.81 8.26
C LEU A 72 -2.99 -43.04 9.38
N THR A 73 -1.89 -43.60 9.91
CA THR A 73 -1.12 -42.95 10.97
C THR A 73 -0.46 -41.66 10.49
N GLU A 74 0.06 -41.64 9.26
CA GLU A 74 0.66 -40.45 8.64
C GLU A 74 -0.38 -39.34 8.42
N LEU A 75 -1.55 -39.70 7.86
CA LEU A 75 -2.65 -38.74 7.68
C LEU A 75 -3.15 -38.16 9.01
N LYS A 76 -3.21 -38.98 10.07
CA LYS A 76 -3.63 -38.52 11.39
C LYS A 76 -2.64 -37.53 12.01
N GLU A 77 -1.34 -37.75 11.82
CA GLU A 77 -0.30 -36.82 12.26
C GLU A 77 -0.34 -35.52 11.44
N GLN A 78 -0.53 -35.62 10.13
CA GLN A 78 -0.66 -34.45 9.26
C GLN A 78 -1.89 -33.59 9.61
N GLU A 79 -3.04 -34.23 9.91
CA GLU A 79 -4.24 -33.50 10.34
C GLU A 79 -4.04 -32.82 11.68
N LYS A 80 -3.34 -33.48 12.62
CA LYS A 80 -2.98 -32.87 13.90
C LYS A 80 -2.10 -31.62 13.70
N GLN A 81 -1.06 -31.72 12.88
CA GLN A 81 -0.21 -30.57 12.55
C GLN A 81 -1.00 -29.44 11.87
N ARG A 82 -1.94 -29.77 10.99
CA ARG A 82 -2.82 -28.78 10.35
C ARG A 82 -3.70 -28.07 11.38
N GLN A 83 -4.25 -28.82 12.33
CA GLN A 83 -5.07 -28.27 13.42
C GLN A 83 -4.26 -27.37 14.36
N ASP A 84 -3.03 -27.76 14.70
CA ASP A 84 -2.12 -26.95 15.53
C ASP A 84 -1.75 -25.64 14.81
N ARG A 85 -1.52 -25.68 13.49
CA ARG A 85 -1.28 -24.47 12.69
C ARG A 85 -2.51 -23.56 12.64
N ILE A 86 -3.71 -24.12 12.47
CA ILE A 86 -4.96 -23.34 12.45
C ILE A 86 -5.17 -22.65 13.79
N THR A 87 -5.05 -23.39 14.90
CA THR A 87 -5.23 -22.81 16.23
C THR A 87 -4.19 -21.72 16.55
N SER A 88 -2.93 -21.90 16.13
CA SER A 88 -1.90 -20.86 16.22
C SER A 88 -2.27 -19.61 15.41
N SER A 89 -2.72 -19.77 14.15
CA SER A 89 -3.13 -18.64 13.31
C SER A 89 -4.40 -17.95 13.84
N GLU A 90 -5.33 -18.69 14.44
CA GLU A 90 -6.53 -18.11 15.08
C GLU A 90 -6.16 -17.24 16.28
N GLN A 91 -5.18 -17.65 17.09
CA GLN A 91 -4.66 -16.85 18.20
C GLN A 91 -4.00 -15.55 17.71
N GLU A 92 -3.17 -15.63 16.69
CA GLU A 92 -2.53 -14.46 16.08
C GLU A 92 -3.56 -13.48 15.50
N LEU A 93 -4.59 -14.01 14.84
CA LEU A 93 -5.70 -13.21 14.30
C LEU A 93 -6.52 -12.51 15.40
N LEU A 94 -6.64 -13.12 16.59
CA LEU A 94 -7.30 -12.51 17.74
C LEU A 94 -6.46 -11.35 18.31
N LEU A 95 -5.15 -11.54 18.43
CA LEU A 95 -4.22 -10.47 18.85
C LEU A 95 -4.24 -9.29 17.88
N LEU A 96 -4.14 -9.56 16.57
CA LEU A 96 -4.22 -8.52 15.52
C LEU A 96 -5.57 -7.79 15.51
N LYS A 97 -6.67 -8.49 15.82
CA LYS A 97 -7.99 -7.85 15.97
C LYS A 97 -8.02 -6.92 17.17
N GLN A 98 -7.45 -7.32 18.29
CA GLN A 98 -7.36 -6.47 19.47
C GLN A 98 -6.52 -5.22 19.18
N GLU A 99 -5.33 -5.38 18.61
CA GLU A 99 -4.45 -4.27 18.23
C GLU A 99 -5.15 -3.31 17.24
N ASN A 100 -5.86 -3.85 16.24
CA ASN A 100 -6.67 -3.03 15.33
C ASN A 100 -7.76 -2.23 16.05
N THR A 101 -8.39 -2.78 17.10
CA THR A 101 -9.38 -2.02 17.87
C THR A 101 -8.74 -0.92 18.72
N GLU A 102 -7.53 -1.15 19.24
CA GLU A 102 -6.77 -0.15 19.98
C GLU A 102 -6.31 0.98 19.04
N LEU A 103 -5.71 0.65 17.90
CA LEU A 103 -5.31 1.62 16.88
C LEU A 103 -6.51 2.41 16.35
N LYS A 104 -7.69 1.80 16.16
CA LYS A 104 -8.90 2.52 15.76
C LYS A 104 -9.32 3.56 16.80
N LYS A 105 -9.23 3.21 18.10
CA LYS A 105 -9.52 4.17 19.19
C LYS A 105 -8.49 5.29 19.24
N GLU A 106 -7.21 4.98 19.04
CA GLU A 106 -6.12 5.97 18.95
C GLU A 106 -6.38 6.95 17.80
N ILE A 107 -6.74 6.44 16.62
CA ILE A 107 -7.08 7.25 15.44
C ILE A 107 -8.29 8.15 15.73
N GLU A 108 -9.33 7.62 16.39
CA GLU A 108 -10.52 8.40 16.73
C GLU A 108 -10.21 9.50 17.75
N LYS A 109 -9.40 9.18 18.77
CA LYS A 109 -8.90 10.16 19.75
C LYS A 109 -8.06 11.25 19.09
N LEU A 110 -7.11 10.89 18.24
CA LEU A 110 -6.28 11.85 17.50
C LEU A 110 -7.12 12.72 16.55
N LYS A 111 -8.17 12.16 15.94
CA LYS A 111 -9.13 12.94 15.14
C LYS A 111 -9.92 13.93 15.97
N GLU A 112 -10.32 13.55 17.19
CA GLU A 112 -11.03 14.43 18.11
C GLU A 112 -10.11 15.54 18.62
N GLU A 113 -8.88 15.22 19.02
CA GLU A 113 -7.84 16.20 19.39
C GLU A 113 -7.53 17.16 18.25
N LEU A 114 -7.40 16.67 17.02
CA LEU A 114 -7.20 17.49 15.82
C LEU A 114 -8.41 18.42 15.60
N LYS A 115 -9.63 17.92 15.81
CA LYS A 115 -10.86 18.70 15.65
C LYS A 115 -10.99 19.77 16.74
N GLU A 116 -10.67 19.46 17.99
CA GLU A 116 -10.63 20.40 19.11
C GLU A 116 -9.57 21.50 18.87
N GLN A 117 -8.37 21.12 18.41
CA GLN A 117 -7.34 22.09 18.00
C GLN A 117 -7.82 22.97 16.84
N SER A 118 -8.51 22.39 15.85
CA SER A 118 -9.10 23.14 14.73
C SER A 118 -10.36 23.94 15.06
N SER A 119 -10.87 23.86 16.30
CA SER A 119 -12.03 24.63 16.77
C SER A 119 -11.69 25.61 17.88
N GLN A 120 -10.55 25.47 18.56
CA GLN A 120 -9.91 26.57 19.31
C GLN A 120 -9.31 27.64 18.39
N ASP A 121 -8.82 27.24 17.21
CA ASP A 121 -8.64 28.15 16.10
C ASP A 121 -9.96 28.22 15.34
N SER A 122 -10.51 29.43 15.15
CA SER A 122 -11.76 29.59 14.42
C SER A 122 -11.67 28.86 13.07
N PRO A 123 -12.72 28.13 12.66
CA PRO A 123 -12.74 27.46 11.37
C PRO A 123 -12.80 28.53 10.29
N LEU A 124 -11.63 29.00 9.88
CA LEU A 124 -11.43 29.35 8.50
C LEU A 124 -11.84 28.10 7.74
N GLU A 125 -13.06 28.14 7.21
CA GLU A 125 -13.39 27.42 6.00
C GLU A 125 -12.21 27.64 5.06
N MET A 126 -11.25 26.73 5.07
CA MET A 126 -10.56 26.36 3.86
C MET A 126 -11.66 25.76 2.98
N LYS A 127 -12.51 26.65 2.43
CA LYS A 127 -12.81 26.59 1.02
C LYS A 127 -11.46 26.27 0.41
N LYS A 128 -11.30 25.02 -0.04
CA LYS A 128 -10.46 24.69 -1.17
C LYS A 128 -10.93 25.54 -2.36
N LYS A 129 -10.82 26.87 -2.25
CA LYS A 129 -10.25 27.64 -3.34
C LYS A 129 -8.84 27.08 -3.37
N VAL A 130 -8.65 26.04 -4.17
CA VAL A 130 -7.37 25.74 -4.77
C VAL A 130 -6.87 27.11 -5.19
N ALA A 131 -5.96 27.70 -4.39
CA ALA A 131 -5.43 29.00 -4.68
C ALA A 131 -4.97 28.89 -6.12
N GLU A 132 -5.53 29.73 -7.02
CA GLU A 132 -5.26 29.67 -8.45
C GLU A 132 -3.76 29.43 -8.62
N MET A 133 -3.40 28.19 -8.96
CA MET A 133 -2.03 27.75 -8.87
C MET A 133 -1.32 28.58 -9.94
N LYS A 134 -0.51 29.55 -9.52
CA LYS A 134 0.15 30.48 -10.44
C LYS A 134 1.20 29.69 -11.22
N LEU A 135 0.76 29.03 -12.27
CA LEU A 135 1.59 28.27 -13.19
C LEU A 135 2.44 29.27 -13.97
N LYS A 136 3.75 29.22 -13.75
CA LYS A 136 4.73 29.91 -14.58
C LYS A 136 5.36 28.86 -15.50
N PHE A 137 5.11 28.96 -16.79
CA PHE A 137 5.78 28.14 -17.79
C PHE A 137 7.22 28.66 -17.94
N THR A 138 8.17 27.93 -17.39
CA THR A 138 9.59 28.34 -17.37
C THR A 138 10.35 27.88 -18.61
N HIS A 139 9.99 26.73 -19.17
CA HIS A 139 10.70 26.14 -20.29
C HIS A 139 9.79 25.17 -21.07
N LEU A 140 9.90 25.18 -22.40
CA LEU A 140 9.34 24.16 -23.28
C LEU A 140 10.51 23.61 -24.10
N GLU A 141 10.83 22.33 -23.92
CA GLU A 141 11.92 21.67 -24.61
C GLU A 141 11.34 20.61 -25.56
N GLU A 142 11.55 20.80 -26.86
CA GLU A 142 11.27 19.76 -27.86
C GLU A 142 12.45 18.79 -27.85
N MET A 143 12.25 17.57 -27.34
CA MET A 143 13.27 16.53 -27.42
C MET A 143 13.54 16.19 -28.90
N LYS A 144 14.80 16.35 -29.32
CA LYS A 144 15.22 15.99 -30.68
C LYS A 144 15.31 14.47 -30.81
N ASP A 145 14.62 13.98 -31.82
CA ASP A 145 14.60 12.60 -32.31
C ASP A 145 16.02 12.09 -32.64
N ASP A 146 16.51 11.11 -31.88
CA ASP A 146 17.78 10.42 -32.08
C ASP A 146 17.61 8.98 -32.61
N GLY A 147 16.43 8.64 -33.16
CA GLY A 147 16.21 7.39 -33.89
C GLY A 147 15.95 6.15 -33.04
N ALA A 148 15.74 6.31 -31.73
CA ALA A 148 15.08 5.28 -30.91
C ALA A 148 13.56 5.27 -31.19
N PRO A 149 12.82 4.16 -30.99
CA PRO A 149 11.36 4.20 -31.06
C PRO A 149 10.86 5.20 -30.03
N VAL A 150 10.44 6.37 -30.52
CA VAL A 150 10.05 7.50 -29.69
C VAL A 150 8.92 7.04 -28.78
N ASP A 151 9.22 6.89 -27.49
CA ASP A 151 8.15 6.74 -26.53
C ASP A 151 7.40 8.06 -26.54
N MET A 152 6.15 8.03 -26.97
CA MET A 152 5.34 9.24 -27.16
C MET A 152 4.84 9.76 -25.79
N ASP A 153 5.63 9.59 -24.75
CA ASP A 153 5.34 10.02 -23.39
C ASP A 153 5.56 11.52 -23.25
N THR A 154 4.65 12.19 -22.54
CA THR A 154 4.79 13.63 -22.24
C THR A 154 5.38 13.80 -20.85
N TYR A 155 6.52 14.47 -20.75
CA TYR A 155 7.20 14.73 -19.48
C TYR A 155 6.97 16.17 -19.01
N CYS A 156 6.45 16.33 -17.80
CA CYS A 156 6.18 17.61 -17.17
C CYS A 156 6.94 17.72 -15.84
N VAL A 157 7.64 18.82 -15.60
CA VAL A 157 8.32 19.09 -14.34
C VAL A 157 7.68 20.31 -13.68
N PHE A 158 7.10 20.11 -12.49
CA PHE A 158 6.49 21.18 -11.70
C PHE A 158 7.35 21.47 -10.48
N GLY A 159 7.91 22.68 -10.40
CA GLY A 159 8.56 23.17 -9.18
C GLY A 159 7.51 23.61 -8.17
N VAL A 160 7.52 23.01 -6.99
CA VAL A 160 6.62 23.35 -5.88
C VAL A 160 7.47 23.87 -4.72
N ALA A 161 7.20 25.11 -4.30
CA ALA A 161 7.75 25.71 -3.10
C ALA A 161 6.60 26.11 -2.18
N THR A 162 6.64 25.67 -0.93
CA THR A 162 5.60 26.02 0.03
C THR A 162 5.85 27.39 0.64
N LYS A 163 4.78 28.20 0.70
CA LYS A 163 4.74 29.41 1.51
C LYS A 163 4.24 29.01 2.88
N THR A 164 5.12 28.94 3.87
CA THR A 164 4.72 28.59 5.23
C THR A 164 4.14 29.83 5.92
N PRO A 165 2.83 29.87 6.24
CA PRO A 165 2.23 31.01 6.92
C PRO A 165 2.66 31.00 8.39
N PHE A 166 3.25 32.10 8.87
CA PHE A 166 3.56 32.30 10.27
C PHE A 166 2.39 32.95 11.00
N ARG A 167 1.99 32.40 12.14
CA ARG A 167 0.97 32.99 13.01
C ARG A 167 1.58 34.03 13.94
N LEU A 168 1.37 35.30 13.63
CA LEU A 168 1.68 36.42 14.53
C LEU A 168 0.55 36.55 15.57
N ASN A 169 0.89 36.36 16.84
CA ASN A 169 -0.09 36.37 17.92
C ASN A 169 -0.33 37.78 18.45
N GLN A 170 -1.40 37.92 19.23
CA GLN A 170 -1.72 39.15 19.94
C GLN A 170 -0.51 39.69 20.72
N ASN A 171 -0.36 41.02 20.72
CA ASN A 171 0.68 41.75 21.45
C ASN A 171 2.10 41.40 21.00
N GLN A 172 2.24 41.02 19.72
CA GLN A 172 3.50 40.78 19.06
C GLN A 172 3.63 41.69 17.83
N ALA A 173 4.86 42.09 17.55
CA ALA A 173 5.19 42.80 16.32
C ALA A 173 6.30 42.05 15.59
N LEU A 174 6.22 42.03 14.27
CA LEU A 174 7.22 41.47 13.38
C LEU A 174 7.86 42.61 12.61
N LEU A 175 9.19 42.70 12.64
CA LEU A 175 9.95 43.76 11.98
C LEU A 175 10.98 43.13 11.05
N THR A 176 11.01 43.58 9.79
CA THR A 176 12.03 43.22 8.80
C THR A 176 12.87 44.46 8.49
N PHE A 177 14.19 44.33 8.62
CA PHE A 177 15.16 45.37 8.35
C PHE A 177 15.80 45.17 6.97
N GLU A 178 16.26 46.26 6.35
CA GLU A 178 17.01 46.15 5.09
C GLU A 178 18.35 45.40 5.31
N ASP A 179 19.03 45.72 6.42
CA ASP A 179 20.32 45.17 6.81
C ASP A 179 20.22 44.03 7.84
N GLU A 180 20.79 42.86 7.51
CA GLU A 180 20.91 41.70 8.42
C GLU A 180 21.66 42.05 9.72
N GLU A 181 22.69 42.90 9.65
CA GLU A 181 23.51 43.26 10.81
C GLU A 181 22.71 44.01 11.90
N VAL A 182 21.66 44.72 11.51
CA VAL A 182 20.78 45.44 12.43
C VAL A 182 19.95 44.44 13.23
N ALA A 183 19.30 43.49 12.55
CA ALA A 183 18.48 42.46 13.17
C ALA A 183 19.28 41.56 14.12
N GLU A 184 20.50 41.17 13.73
CA GLU A 184 21.39 40.36 14.58
C GLU A 184 21.80 41.13 15.84
N ARG A 185 22.15 42.41 15.70
CA ARG A 185 22.53 43.28 16.82
C ARG A 185 21.38 43.47 17.80
N LEU A 186 20.16 43.73 17.32
CA LEU A 186 18.96 43.86 18.15
C LEU A 186 18.63 42.55 18.87
N THR A 187 18.78 41.42 18.18
CA THR A 187 18.58 40.08 18.77
C THR A 187 19.59 39.81 19.90
N ARG A 188 20.85 40.23 19.73
CA ARG A 188 21.89 40.13 20.76
C ARG A 188 21.61 41.01 21.98
N MET A 189 21.00 42.19 21.79
CA MET A 189 20.58 43.06 22.90
C MET A 189 19.37 42.49 23.65
N SER A 190 18.49 41.75 22.97
CA SER A 190 17.36 40.95 23.49
C SER A 190 16.22 41.71 24.19
N LYS A 191 16.47 42.88 24.78
CA LYS A 191 15.47 43.67 25.52
C LYS A 191 15.57 45.14 25.16
N HIS A 192 14.43 45.76 24.87
CA HIS A 192 14.33 47.17 24.54
C HIS A 192 13.22 47.81 25.37
N CYS A 193 13.41 49.08 25.71
CA CYS A 193 12.42 49.88 26.42
C CYS A 193 11.79 50.86 25.42
N VAL A 194 10.65 50.47 24.84
CA VAL A 194 9.95 51.24 23.81
C VAL A 194 9.03 52.23 24.49
N ASN A 195 9.05 53.49 24.04
CA ASN A 195 8.11 54.49 24.54
C ASN A 195 6.84 54.42 23.70
N LEU A 196 5.73 54.02 24.31
CA LEU A 196 4.40 54.00 23.72
C LEU A 196 3.60 55.14 24.37
N ASP A 197 3.86 56.39 23.94
CA ASP A 197 3.41 57.70 24.47
C ASP A 197 3.14 57.79 25.98
N ASN A 198 2.06 57.16 26.43
CA ASN A 198 1.59 57.16 27.80
C ASN A 198 2.25 56.10 28.70
N THR A 199 3.02 55.15 28.15
CA THR A 199 3.63 54.05 28.91
C THR A 199 4.93 53.56 28.26
N THR A 200 5.91 53.20 29.07
CA THR A 200 7.14 52.55 28.59
C THR A 200 7.00 51.03 28.64
N ALA A 201 7.19 50.39 27.49
CA ALA A 201 7.04 48.95 27.31
C ALA A 201 8.40 48.24 27.28
N ASN A 202 8.56 47.22 28.11
CA ASN A 202 9.72 46.34 28.07
C ASN A 202 9.47 45.21 27.06
N VAL A 203 9.95 45.40 25.83
CA VAL A 203 9.79 44.41 24.76
C VAL A 203 11.00 43.48 24.72
N THR A 204 10.74 42.20 24.43
CA THR A 204 11.77 41.19 24.21
C THR A 204 11.90 40.92 22.71
N VAL A 205 13.12 41.05 22.20
CA VAL A 205 13.49 40.71 20.83
C VAL A 205 13.84 39.24 20.76
N LYS A 206 13.23 38.53 19.81
CA LYS A 206 13.55 37.14 19.47
C LYS A 206 13.94 37.04 18.01
N PRO A 207 14.90 36.15 17.66
CA PRO A 207 15.15 35.82 16.27
C PRO A 207 13.86 35.24 15.67
N PHE A 208 13.59 35.57 14.41
CA PHE A 208 12.42 35.05 13.73
C PHE A 208 12.75 33.70 13.08
N GLU A 209 12.17 32.63 13.62
CA GLU A 209 12.32 31.27 13.10
C GLU A 209 11.09 30.94 12.25
N LEU A 210 11.29 30.71 10.94
CA LEU A 210 10.22 30.19 10.09
C LEU A 210 10.00 28.72 10.41
N ASP A 211 8.73 28.34 10.49
CA ASP A 211 8.33 26.95 10.52
C ASP A 211 8.86 26.21 9.28
N MET A 212 9.11 24.91 9.43
CA MET A 212 9.70 24.07 8.39
C MET A 212 8.90 24.19 7.08
N GLY A 213 9.54 24.75 6.06
CA GLY A 213 9.05 24.75 4.69
C GLY A 213 9.69 23.64 3.88
N PHE A 214 9.08 23.35 2.74
CA PHE A 214 9.58 22.36 1.80
C PHE A 214 9.48 22.83 0.36
N GLN A 215 10.51 22.47 -0.40
CA GLN A 215 10.57 22.62 -1.85
C GLN A 215 10.80 21.25 -2.48
N PHE A 216 10.13 20.98 -3.60
CA PHE A 216 10.32 19.77 -4.38
C PHE A 216 9.98 19.98 -5.84
N GLU A 217 10.45 19.06 -6.68
CA GLU A 217 10.03 18.94 -8.08
C GLU A 217 9.10 17.75 -8.22
N LEU A 218 7.91 17.97 -8.76
CA LEU A 218 6.99 16.92 -9.18
C LEU A 218 7.22 16.64 -10.66
N HIS A 219 7.81 15.47 -10.94
CA HIS A 219 8.00 14.96 -12.30
C HIS A 219 6.78 14.11 -12.64
N VAL A 220 6.03 14.50 -13.67
CA VAL A 220 4.84 13.81 -14.15
C VAL A 220 5.11 13.31 -15.56
N THR A 221 5.00 12.00 -15.75
CA THR A 221 5.08 11.37 -17.06
C THR A 221 3.68 10.93 -17.47
N VAL A 222 3.18 11.45 -18.58
CA VAL A 222 1.92 11.03 -19.18
C VAL A 222 2.23 9.97 -20.23
N SER A 223 1.72 8.76 -20.06
CA SER A 223 2.07 7.68 -20.98
C SER A 223 1.38 7.81 -22.34
N GLY A 224 2.16 7.74 -23.41
CA GLY A 224 1.72 7.61 -24.79
C GLY A 224 1.21 6.20 -25.15
N LYS A 225 1.38 5.21 -24.26
CA LYS A 225 0.98 3.81 -24.47
C LYS A 225 -0.09 3.31 -23.52
N LYS A 226 -0.27 3.95 -22.36
CA LYS A 226 -1.16 3.44 -21.31
C LYS A 226 -2.35 4.35 -21.07
N ILE A 227 -3.52 3.74 -20.86
CA ILE A 227 -4.72 4.41 -20.39
C ILE A 227 -5.25 3.72 -19.13
N ASN A 228 -5.86 4.51 -18.26
CA ASN A 228 -6.59 4.03 -17.09
C ASN A 228 -8.08 4.01 -17.41
N VAL A 229 -8.72 2.89 -17.13
CA VAL A 229 -10.17 2.68 -17.26
C VAL A 229 -10.76 2.49 -15.87
N SER A 230 -11.78 3.26 -15.52
CA SER A 230 -12.51 3.17 -14.25
C SER A 230 -14.00 3.01 -14.48
N ASP A 231 -14.75 2.82 -13.40
CA ASP A 231 -16.19 2.57 -13.42
C ASP A 231 -16.56 1.29 -14.20
N ILE A 232 -15.66 0.29 -14.18
CA ILE A 232 -15.89 -0.99 -14.83
C ILE A 232 -16.92 -1.77 -14.00
N PRO A 233 -18.05 -2.20 -14.61
CA PRO A 233 -19.12 -2.86 -13.89
C PRO A 233 -18.68 -4.19 -13.29
N GLU A 234 -19.12 -4.47 -12.07
CA GLU A 234 -18.97 -5.79 -11.47
C GLU A 234 -19.98 -6.77 -12.08
N LEU A 235 -19.49 -7.59 -13.00
CA LEU A 235 -20.29 -8.64 -13.63
C LEU A 235 -19.98 -10.00 -12.99
N PRO A 236 -20.93 -10.95 -12.99
CA PRO A 236 -20.72 -12.32 -12.50
C PRO A 236 -19.91 -13.15 -13.51
N ILE A 237 -18.79 -12.59 -14.00
CA ILE A 237 -17.86 -13.25 -14.91
C ILE A 237 -16.47 -13.36 -14.25
N PRO A 238 -15.65 -14.35 -14.64
CA PRO A 238 -14.26 -14.43 -14.21
C PRO A 238 -13.46 -13.19 -14.62
N GLU A 239 -12.43 -12.84 -13.85
CA GLU A 239 -11.59 -11.68 -14.13
C GLU A 239 -10.88 -11.79 -15.49
N ASP A 240 -10.41 -12.98 -15.84
CA ASP A 240 -9.78 -13.24 -17.14
C ASP A 240 -10.71 -12.88 -18.30
N TRP A 241 -11.99 -13.24 -18.20
CA TRP A 241 -12.98 -12.89 -19.21
C TRP A 241 -13.28 -11.38 -19.27
N MET A 242 -13.23 -10.69 -18.13
CA MET A 242 -13.35 -9.24 -18.12
C MET A 242 -12.17 -8.57 -18.81
N ARG A 243 -10.94 -9.07 -18.61
CA ARG A 243 -9.74 -8.60 -19.32
C ARG A 243 -9.90 -8.78 -20.83
N ASP A 244 -10.30 -9.97 -21.28
CA ASP A 244 -10.54 -10.23 -22.70
C ASP A 244 -11.61 -9.29 -23.29
N LYS A 245 -12.66 -8.98 -22.52
CA LYS A 245 -13.70 -8.03 -22.94
C LYS A 245 -13.19 -6.60 -23.06
N LEU A 246 -12.38 -6.15 -22.10
CA LEU A 246 -11.73 -4.85 -22.16
C LEU A 246 -10.75 -4.79 -23.34
N GLU A 247 -9.93 -5.81 -23.53
CA GLU A 247 -9.02 -5.93 -24.67
C GLU A 247 -9.78 -5.78 -25.99
N LEU A 248 -10.82 -6.59 -26.21
CA LEU A 248 -11.62 -6.51 -27.43
C LEU A 248 -12.30 -5.15 -27.62
N HIS A 249 -12.75 -4.51 -26.55
CA HIS A 249 -13.43 -3.22 -26.61
C HIS A 249 -12.49 -2.09 -27.06
N PHE A 250 -11.28 -2.08 -26.50
CA PHE A 250 -10.28 -1.06 -26.77
C PHE A 250 -9.37 -1.39 -27.96
N TYR A 251 -9.35 -2.64 -28.42
CA TYR A 251 -8.64 -3.05 -29.64
C TYR A 251 -9.33 -2.54 -30.92
N LYS A 252 -10.67 -2.43 -30.87
CA LYS A 252 -11.54 -2.26 -32.05
C LYS A 252 -12.51 -1.07 -31.97
N THR A 253 -12.24 -0.10 -31.12
CA THR A 253 -13.16 1.03 -30.93
C THR A 253 -13.41 1.75 -32.27
N GLU A 254 -14.68 1.94 -32.65
CA GLU A 254 -15.15 2.49 -33.94
C GLU A 254 -14.77 3.97 -34.19
N GLN A 255 -13.92 4.55 -33.35
CA GLN A 255 -13.42 5.89 -33.55
C GLN A 255 -12.55 5.91 -34.81
N ALA A 256 -12.68 6.98 -35.61
CA ALA A 256 -12.03 7.12 -36.92
C ALA A 256 -10.48 6.99 -36.90
N GLU A 257 -9.86 7.03 -35.72
CA GLU A 257 -8.41 6.91 -35.49
C GLU A 257 -7.98 5.57 -34.84
N GLY A 258 -8.94 4.67 -34.52
CA GLY A 258 -8.68 3.29 -34.07
C GLY A 258 -8.07 3.15 -32.67
N GLY A 259 -8.42 2.07 -31.96
CA GLY A 259 -7.91 1.81 -30.61
C GLY A 259 -6.48 1.25 -30.54
N GLY A 260 -5.93 0.79 -31.67
CA GLY A 260 -4.57 0.25 -31.75
C GLY A 260 -4.45 -1.18 -31.21
N GLU A 261 -3.35 -1.85 -31.56
CA GLU A 261 -3.03 -3.17 -31.01
C GLU A 261 -2.73 -3.06 -29.52
N ILE A 262 -3.26 -4.00 -28.74
CA ILE A 262 -3.08 -4.03 -27.28
C ILE A 262 -1.96 -5.01 -26.95
N GLU A 263 -1.02 -4.57 -26.13
CA GLU A 263 0.06 -5.39 -25.58
C GLU A 263 -0.41 -6.11 -24.31
N ASN A 264 -1.12 -5.42 -23.42
CA ASN A 264 -1.55 -5.97 -22.15
C ASN A 264 -2.78 -5.25 -21.57
N VAL A 265 -3.60 -5.99 -20.83
CA VAL A 265 -4.71 -5.46 -20.03
C VAL A 265 -4.58 -5.95 -18.60
N THR A 266 -4.55 -5.04 -17.64
CA THR A 266 -4.67 -5.36 -16.21
C THR A 266 -6.04 -4.93 -15.72
N TYR A 267 -6.70 -5.78 -14.93
CA TYR A 267 -8.01 -5.48 -14.35
C TYR A 267 -8.02 -5.82 -12.86
N HIS A 268 -8.59 -4.92 -12.06
CA HIS A 268 -8.75 -5.06 -10.63
C HIS A 268 -10.24 -5.02 -10.28
N LYS A 269 -10.80 -6.19 -9.98
CA LYS A 269 -12.23 -6.34 -9.67
C LYS A 269 -12.67 -5.52 -8.47
N GLY A 270 -11.88 -5.52 -7.39
CA GLY A 270 -12.24 -4.84 -6.14
C GLY A 270 -12.31 -3.31 -6.23
N SER A 271 -11.64 -2.69 -7.20
CA SER A 271 -11.68 -1.25 -7.45
C SER A 271 -12.48 -0.87 -8.69
N GLY A 272 -12.92 -1.85 -9.50
CA GLY A 272 -13.56 -1.58 -10.79
C GLY A 272 -12.66 -0.80 -11.75
N THR A 273 -11.34 -0.99 -11.65
CA THR A 273 -10.35 -0.27 -12.47
C THR A 273 -9.50 -1.21 -13.31
N GLY A 274 -9.00 -0.72 -14.42
CA GLY A 274 -8.08 -1.43 -15.29
C GLY A 274 -7.09 -0.49 -15.95
N VAL A 275 -5.99 -1.05 -16.43
CA VAL A 275 -4.98 -0.35 -17.22
C VAL A 275 -4.83 -1.10 -18.54
N ILE A 276 -4.89 -0.37 -19.64
CA ILE A 276 -4.73 -0.92 -20.98
C ILE A 276 -3.43 -0.35 -21.53
N THR A 277 -2.56 -1.25 -21.97
CA THR A 277 -1.26 -0.94 -22.56
C THR A 277 -1.32 -1.27 -24.03
N PHE A 278 -1.14 -0.27 -24.88
CA PHE A 278 -1.09 -0.41 -26.33
C PHE A 278 0.33 -0.75 -26.78
N LEU A 279 0.41 -1.57 -27.83
CA LEU A 279 1.67 -1.94 -28.46
C LEU A 279 2.35 -0.72 -29.11
N ASN A 280 1.56 0.13 -29.77
CA ASN A 280 2.05 1.29 -30.49
C ASN A 280 2.00 2.56 -29.63
N PRO A 281 3.14 3.26 -29.44
CA PRO A 281 3.15 4.58 -28.80
C PRO A 281 2.28 5.57 -29.59
N GLY A 282 1.51 6.37 -28.87
CA GLY A 282 0.58 7.35 -29.41
C GLY A 282 -0.89 6.89 -29.46
N ALA A 283 -1.14 5.58 -29.38
CA ALA A 283 -2.51 5.05 -29.40
C ALA A 283 -3.35 5.51 -28.18
N SER A 284 -2.72 5.81 -27.04
CA SER A 284 -3.44 6.31 -25.86
C SER A 284 -4.11 7.67 -26.11
N TYR A 285 -3.56 8.52 -26.98
CA TYR A 285 -4.07 9.87 -27.25
C TYR A 285 -5.47 9.89 -27.88
N ASN A 286 -5.81 8.84 -28.64
CA ASN A 286 -7.14 8.66 -29.21
C ASN A 286 -8.23 8.61 -28.12
N PHE A 287 -7.84 8.22 -26.90
CA PHE A 287 -8.74 8.09 -25.76
C PHE A 287 -8.76 9.28 -24.82
N VAL A 288 -7.86 10.27 -24.98
CA VAL A 288 -7.76 11.41 -24.05
C VAL A 288 -8.80 12.50 -24.36
N ARG A 289 -9.36 12.51 -25.57
CA ARG A 289 -10.32 13.54 -26.03
C ARG A 289 -11.73 13.38 -25.43
N CYS A 290 -12.11 12.16 -25.05
CA CYS A 290 -13.40 11.86 -24.44
C CYS A 290 -13.13 11.11 -23.14
N THR A 291 -13.82 11.43 -22.05
CA THR A 291 -13.57 10.75 -20.77
C THR A 291 -14.57 9.64 -20.48
N LYS A 292 -15.61 9.48 -21.31
CA LYS A 292 -16.69 8.50 -21.12
C LYS A 292 -16.88 7.63 -22.35
N TYR A 293 -16.85 6.32 -22.16
CA TYR A 293 -16.91 5.33 -23.23
C TYR A 293 -18.03 4.31 -23.00
N PRO A 294 -18.85 3.99 -24.02
CA PRO A 294 -19.86 2.96 -23.92
C PRO A 294 -19.21 1.57 -23.95
N PHE A 295 -19.31 0.80 -22.87
CA PHE A 295 -18.75 -0.53 -22.72
C PHE A 295 -19.85 -1.60 -22.72
N CYS A 296 -19.68 -2.65 -23.54
CA CYS A 296 -20.65 -3.76 -23.61
C CYS A 296 -20.19 -4.95 -22.76
N GLY A 297 -20.86 -5.11 -21.61
CA GLY A 297 -20.63 -6.19 -20.65
C GLY A 297 -21.69 -7.28 -20.80
N GLY A 298 -21.56 -8.13 -21.82
CA GLY A 298 -22.58 -9.14 -22.14
C GLY A 298 -23.71 -8.57 -22.98
N GLU A 299 -24.94 -8.55 -22.45
CA GLU A 299 -26.13 -7.98 -23.13
C GLU A 299 -26.46 -6.54 -22.70
N ARG A 300 -25.68 -5.97 -21.77
CA ARG A 300 -25.92 -4.65 -21.18
C ARG A 300 -24.81 -3.67 -21.54
N TRP A 301 -25.21 -2.43 -21.74
CA TRP A 301 -24.32 -1.30 -21.97
C TRP A 301 -24.07 -0.54 -20.68
N PHE A 302 -22.81 -0.21 -20.44
CA PHE A 302 -22.32 0.55 -19.32
C PHE A 302 -21.52 1.74 -19.83
N ILE A 303 -21.28 2.73 -18.98
CA ILE A 303 -20.37 3.82 -19.29
C ILE A 303 -19.15 3.64 -18.41
N VAL A 304 -18.00 3.43 -19.03
CA VAL A 304 -16.70 3.40 -18.34
C VAL A 304 -16.00 4.73 -18.54
N SER A 305 -15.22 5.14 -17.55
CA SER A 305 -14.43 6.36 -17.63
C SER A 305 -13.01 6.03 -18.08
N VAL A 306 -12.45 6.83 -18.99
CA VAL A 306 -11.09 6.64 -19.50
C VAL A 306 -10.29 7.90 -19.22
N SER A 307 -9.05 7.71 -18.77
CA SER A 307 -8.11 8.78 -18.47
C SER A 307 -6.69 8.40 -18.87
N PRO A 308 -5.80 9.38 -19.13
CA PRO A 308 -4.38 9.10 -19.35
C PRO A 308 -3.77 8.38 -18.14
N HIS A 309 -2.80 7.51 -18.41
CA HIS A 309 -1.97 6.97 -17.35
C HIS A 309 -0.87 7.96 -16.98
N PHE A 310 -0.74 8.25 -15.69
CA PHE A 310 0.25 9.18 -15.16
C PHE A 310 1.18 8.46 -14.20
N ASP A 311 2.49 8.60 -14.42
CA ASP A 311 3.52 8.22 -13.48
C ASP A 311 4.05 9.48 -12.78
N PHE A 312 4.02 9.46 -11.45
CA PHE A 312 4.42 10.60 -10.62
C PHE A 312 5.69 10.26 -9.84
N HIS A 313 6.69 11.14 -9.92
CA HIS A 313 7.92 11.03 -9.15
C HIS A 313 8.23 12.34 -8.46
N LEU A 314 8.41 12.28 -7.15
CA LEU A 314 8.88 13.43 -6.37
C LEU A 314 10.40 13.40 -6.34
N ARG A 315 11.03 14.49 -6.79
CA ARG A 315 12.49 14.67 -6.79
C ARG A 315 12.88 15.97 -6.09
N LYS A 316 14.17 16.06 -5.74
CA LYS A 316 14.78 17.25 -5.12
C LYS A 316 14.00 17.78 -3.91
N PHE A 317 13.45 16.88 -3.10
CA PHE A 317 12.82 17.26 -1.84
C PHE A 317 13.87 17.89 -0.92
N GLN A 318 13.63 19.13 -0.53
CA GLN A 318 14.46 19.87 0.40
C GLN A 318 13.55 20.48 1.46
N SER A 319 13.76 20.06 2.71
CA SER A 319 13.18 20.73 3.88
C SER A 319 14.09 21.87 4.29
N HIS A 320 13.55 23.08 4.40
CA HIS A 320 14.27 24.22 4.93
C HIS A 320 13.61 24.67 6.24
N CYS A 321 14.41 24.77 7.29
CA CYS A 321 14.09 25.55 8.48
C CYS A 321 15.06 26.73 8.45
N ARG A 322 14.55 27.92 8.12
CA ARG A 322 15.39 29.10 7.94
C ARG A 322 15.02 30.10 9.01
N VAL A 323 16.00 30.46 9.84
CA VAL A 323 15.90 31.67 10.65
C VAL A 323 16.03 32.84 9.70
N SER A 324 15.06 33.75 9.69
CA SER A 324 15.24 34.99 8.94
C SER A 324 16.33 35.79 9.61
N LYS A 325 17.34 36.15 8.81
CA LYS A 325 18.48 36.95 9.25
C LYS A 325 18.15 38.44 9.36
N LYS A 326 17.11 38.89 8.66
CA LYS A 326 16.67 40.28 8.59
C LYS A 326 15.43 40.58 9.44
N THR A 327 14.72 39.55 9.89
CA THR A 327 13.45 39.70 10.59
C THR A 327 13.60 39.37 12.08
N ILE A 328 12.99 40.19 12.93
CA ILE A 328 12.89 39.95 14.37
C ILE A 328 11.42 39.89 14.82
N LEU A 329 11.18 39.12 15.88
CA LEU A 329 9.89 39.04 16.56
C LEU A 329 9.96 39.77 17.91
N LEU A 330 9.13 40.78 18.08
CA LEU A 330 8.94 41.49 19.35
C LEU A 330 7.82 40.83 20.15
N LYS A 331 8.11 40.55 21.42
CA LYS A 331 7.13 40.03 22.40
C LYS A 331 7.04 40.94 23.62
N GLY A 332 5.89 40.91 24.29
CA GLY A 332 5.69 41.64 25.53
C GLY A 332 5.28 43.11 25.33
N ILE A 333 4.65 43.41 24.19
CA ILE A 333 4.03 44.72 23.97
C ILE A 333 2.76 44.78 24.83
N PRO A 334 2.60 45.79 25.70
CA PRO A 334 1.39 45.91 26.53
C PRO A 334 0.18 46.27 25.66
N GLU A 335 -1.01 45.87 26.09
CA GLU A 335 -2.25 46.37 25.49
C GLU A 335 -2.38 47.86 25.82
N VAL A 336 -2.53 48.69 24.78
CA VAL A 336 -2.68 50.14 24.86
C VAL A 336 -3.99 50.54 24.20
N GLU A 337 -4.54 51.68 24.62
CA GLU A 337 -5.80 52.23 24.08
C GLU A 337 -5.63 52.79 22.65
N GLU A 338 -4.39 52.97 22.20
CA GLU A 338 -4.04 53.46 20.87
C GLU A 338 -4.32 52.40 19.80
N ASP A 339 -4.59 52.87 18.58
CA ASP A 339 -4.85 51.99 17.44
C ASP A 339 -3.56 51.29 16.96
N GLU A 340 -3.75 50.21 16.20
CA GLU A 340 -2.63 49.37 15.73
C GLU A 340 -1.61 50.12 14.88
N GLU A 341 -2.05 51.10 14.07
CA GLU A 341 -1.16 51.88 13.20
C GLU A 341 -0.29 52.83 14.04
N SER A 342 -0.89 53.52 15.02
CA SER A 342 -0.17 54.37 15.97
C SER A 342 0.92 53.60 16.73
N VAL A 343 0.59 52.43 17.27
CA VAL A 343 1.57 51.58 17.99
C VAL A 343 2.66 51.07 17.05
N GLN A 344 2.29 50.74 15.81
CA GLN A 344 3.25 50.31 14.79
C GLN A 344 4.25 51.43 14.47
N ASP A 345 3.79 52.66 14.26
CA ASP A 345 4.62 53.84 14.00
C ASP A 345 5.58 54.11 15.17
N MET A 346 5.11 53.99 16.41
CA MET A 346 5.96 54.17 17.59
C MET A 346 7.08 53.14 17.68
N ILE A 347 6.76 51.88 17.42
CA ILE A 347 7.72 50.78 17.40
C ILE A 347 8.72 51.03 16.26
N GLU A 348 8.24 51.37 15.07
CA GLU A 348 9.07 51.68 13.91
C GLU A 348 10.05 52.84 14.21
N ILE A 349 9.56 53.97 14.73
CA ILE A 349 10.41 55.11 15.13
C ILE A 349 11.43 54.70 16.19
N HIS A 350 11.09 53.81 17.13
CA HIS A 350 12.04 53.33 18.13
C HIS A 350 13.18 52.51 17.51
N PHE A 351 12.85 51.62 16.58
CA PHE A 351 13.80 50.69 15.95
C PHE A 351 14.46 51.25 14.68
N GLN A 352 14.05 52.42 14.18
CA GLN A 352 14.81 53.19 13.19
C GLN A 352 15.95 54.00 13.81
N LYS A 353 15.86 54.33 15.10
CA LYS A 353 16.86 55.18 15.78
C LYS A 353 18.20 54.44 15.96
N PRO A 354 19.33 54.97 15.41
CA PRO A 354 20.65 54.37 15.61
C PRO A 354 21.09 54.30 17.07
N SER A 355 20.62 55.24 17.91
CA SER A 355 20.90 55.25 19.36
C SER A 355 20.39 54.01 20.09
N ASN A 356 19.37 53.35 19.53
CA ASN A 356 18.79 52.12 20.07
C ASN A 356 19.37 50.86 19.40
N GLY A 357 20.40 51.03 18.56
CA GLY A 357 20.96 49.96 17.73
C GLY A 357 20.14 49.66 16.48
N GLY A 358 19.13 50.49 16.17
CA GLY A 358 18.21 50.39 15.05
C GLY A 358 18.81 50.67 13.67
N GLY A 359 17.97 50.63 12.63
CA GLY A 359 18.33 50.82 11.22
C GLY A 359 17.10 50.96 10.32
N GLU A 360 17.28 51.00 9.01
CA GLU A 360 16.17 51.12 8.05
C GLU A 360 15.26 49.89 8.08
N ILE A 361 13.95 50.14 8.18
CA ILE A 361 12.92 49.12 8.30
C ILE A 361 12.22 49.00 6.96
N GLU A 362 12.23 47.79 6.39
CA GLU A 362 11.55 47.49 5.13
C GLU A 362 10.07 47.22 5.37
N GLN A 363 9.75 46.49 6.43
CA GLN A 363 8.38 46.14 6.76
C GLN A 363 8.18 45.92 8.26
N ILE A 364 7.03 46.38 8.77
CA ILE A 364 6.58 46.13 10.13
C ILE A 364 5.12 45.70 10.13
N LYS A 365 4.79 44.74 11.01
CA LYS A 365 3.39 44.39 11.30
C LYS A 365 3.20 44.15 12.79
N TYR A 366 2.29 44.90 13.40
CA TYR A 366 1.83 44.71 14.77
C TYR A 366 0.39 44.18 14.81
N ILE A 367 0.05 43.40 15.86
CA ILE A 367 -1.31 42.90 16.12
C ILE A 367 -1.67 43.19 17.58
N SER A 368 -2.69 44.04 17.78
CA SER A 368 -3.20 44.41 19.12
C SER A 368 -4.20 43.40 19.67
N ARG A 369 -5.01 42.78 18.79
CA ARG A 369 -6.06 41.81 19.15
C ARG A 369 -6.18 40.72 18.10
N GLY A 370 -6.29 39.47 18.54
CA GLY A 370 -6.43 38.30 17.66
C GLY A 370 -5.10 37.77 17.14
N ALA A 371 -5.09 37.28 15.89
CA ALA A 371 -3.89 36.77 15.23
C ALA A 371 -3.92 37.08 13.74
N ALA A 372 -2.75 37.31 13.15
CA ALA A 372 -2.58 37.45 11.70
C ALA A 372 -1.65 36.38 11.17
N TYR A 373 -1.89 35.94 9.94
CA TYR A 373 -1.00 35.04 9.22
C TYR A 373 -0.13 35.85 8.25
N VAL A 374 1.18 35.75 8.42
CA VAL A 374 2.17 36.41 7.57
C VAL A 374 2.85 35.36 6.71
N CYS A 375 2.83 35.54 5.39
CA CYS A 375 3.51 34.65 4.45
C CYS A 375 4.81 35.30 4.00
N PHE A 376 5.90 34.55 4.04
CA PHE A 376 7.19 35.00 3.55
C PHE A 376 7.42 34.42 2.15
N GLU A 377 7.92 35.26 1.25
CA GLU A 377 8.45 34.81 -0.02
C GLU A 377 9.97 34.70 0.12
N GLU A 378 10.56 33.67 -0.48
CA GLU A 378 12.01 33.54 -0.49
C GLU A 378 12.60 34.64 -1.37
N ASP A 379 13.60 35.35 -0.86
CA ASP A 379 14.44 36.23 -1.67
C ASP A 379 15.11 35.40 -2.75
N THR A 380 14.50 35.36 -3.94
CA THR A 380 15.19 34.88 -5.12
C THR A 380 16.25 35.92 -5.41
N GLU A 381 17.47 35.72 -4.90
CA GLU A 381 18.64 36.39 -5.43
C GLU A 381 18.57 36.21 -6.94
N SER A 382 18.36 37.32 -7.63
CA SER A 382 18.49 37.39 -9.07
C SER A 382 19.96 37.21 -9.36
N THR A 383 20.43 35.96 -9.37
CA THR A 383 21.70 35.62 -9.99
C THR A 383 21.50 35.74 -11.49
N SER A 384 21.44 36.97 -11.98
CA SER A 384 21.78 37.32 -13.35
C SER A 384 23.28 37.07 -13.49
N SER A 385 23.68 35.81 -13.61
CA SER A 385 24.96 35.49 -14.20
C SER A 385 24.86 35.86 -15.67
N GLU A 386 25.28 37.09 -15.98
CA GLU A 386 25.66 37.51 -17.32
C GLU A 386 26.61 36.45 -17.88
N ILE A 387 26.11 35.65 -18.83
CA ILE A 387 26.98 34.85 -19.68
C ILE A 387 27.62 35.84 -20.63
N THR A 388 28.81 36.33 -20.27
CA THR A 388 29.71 36.98 -21.21
C THR A 388 30.02 35.96 -22.30
N GLY A 389 29.48 36.22 -23.49
CA GLY A 389 29.93 35.57 -24.71
C GLY A 389 31.36 35.97 -24.99
N ASP A 390 32.21 34.98 -25.21
CA ASP A 390 33.47 35.16 -25.91
C ASP A 390 33.59 34.09 -27.00
N SER A 391 33.40 34.59 -28.23
CA SER A 391 33.98 34.22 -29.54
C SER A 391 33.94 32.78 -30.03
#